data_AF-A0A969J610-F1
#
_entry.id   AF-A0A969J610-F1
#
_cell.length_a   1.000
_cell.length_b   1.000
_cell.length_c   1.000
_cell.angle_alpha   90.00
_cell.angle_beta   90.00
_cell.angle_gamma   90.00
#
_symmetry.space_group_name_H-M   'P 1'
#
loop_
_entity.id
_entity.type
_entity.pdbx_description
1 polymer ?
#
loop_
_entity_poly.entity_id
_entity_poly.type
_entity_poly.pdbx_seq_one_letter_code
_entity_poly.pdbx_strand_id
1 'polypeptide(L)'
;MSHFPSFIRSLFLTMILSFLAPILLIHGGLVSFVLVAHLPMLDTSGEICSHRILEFLAIFGNGQPWLGTVIIGTTFSLVGSLFDTYASFQHQRSS
;
A
#
# COMPACT_ATOMS: atom_id res chain seq x y z
N MET A 1 14.33 -10.22 -29.65
CA MET A 1 12.91 -10.66 -29.71
C MET A 1 12.24 -10.18 -28.42
N SER A 2 11.18 -9.38 -28.57
CA SER A 2 10.32 -8.77 -27.53
C SER A 2 10.70 -9.02 -26.06
N HIS A 3 11.54 -8.16 -25.46
CA HIS A 3 11.73 -8.05 -24.00
C HIS A 3 10.61 -7.23 -23.31
N PHE A 4 9.67 -6.73 -24.11
CA PHE A 4 8.52 -5.94 -23.69
C PHE A 4 7.54 -6.68 -22.74
N PRO A 5 7.19 -7.98 -22.95
CA PRO A 5 6.22 -8.66 -22.10
C PRO A 5 6.77 -9.00 -20.71
N SER A 6 8.07 -9.28 -20.57
CA SER A 6 8.72 -9.49 -19.27
C SER A 6 8.78 -8.21 -18.44
N PHE A 7 8.98 -7.06 -19.09
CA PHE A 7 8.98 -5.76 -18.45
C PHE A 7 7.58 -5.35 -17.99
N ILE A 8 6.56 -5.47 -18.85
CA ILE A 8 5.16 -5.24 -18.47
C ILE A 8 4.74 -6.15 -17.32
N ARG A 9 5.18 -7.41 -17.29
CA ARG A 9 4.91 -8.33 -16.18
C ARG A 9 5.54 -7.88 -14.87
N SER A 10 6.80 -7.45 -14.88
CA SER A 10 7.48 -6.90 -13.69
C SER A 10 6.76 -5.66 -13.20
N LEU A 11 6.46 -4.73 -14.11
CA LEU A 11 5.78 -3.48 -13.80
C LEU A 11 4.40 -3.73 -13.19
N PHE A 12 3.62 -4.66 -13.74
CA PHE A 12 2.30 -5.02 -13.20
C PHE A 12 2.41 -5.68 -11.82
N LEU A 13 3.40 -6.55 -11.60
CA LEU A 13 3.66 -7.15 -10.28
C LEU A 13 4.09 -6.09 -9.27
N THR A 14 5.00 -5.19 -9.63
CA THR A 14 5.46 -4.09 -8.77
C THR A 14 4.33 -3.12 -8.46
N MET A 15 3.48 -2.81 -9.45
CA MET A 15 2.27 -2.00 -9.28
C MET A 15 1.29 -2.64 -8.28
N ILE A 16 1.00 -3.94 -8.44
CA ILE A 16 0.14 -4.69 -7.52
C ILE A 16 0.77 -4.77 -6.13
N LEU A 17 2.06 -5.07 -6.02
CA LEU A 17 2.75 -5.19 -4.73
C LEU A 17 2.83 -3.84 -3.99
N SER A 18 3.11 -2.75 -4.70
CA SER A 18 3.10 -1.40 -4.12
C SER A 18 1.69 -0.95 -3.75
N PHE A 19 0.65 -1.33 -4.49
CA PHE A 19 -0.74 -1.11 -4.09
C PHE A 19 -1.14 -1.96 -2.87
N LEU A 20 -0.64 -3.19 -2.82
CA LEU A 20 -0.93 -4.15 -1.75
C LEU A 20 -0.15 -3.83 -0.47
N ALA A 21 1.02 -3.19 -0.55
CA ALA A 21 1.82 -2.79 0.60
C ALA A 21 1.07 -1.90 1.61
N PRO A 22 0.46 -0.76 1.24
CA PRO A 22 -0.32 0.04 2.19
C PRO A 22 -1.57 -0.70 2.67
N ILE A 23 -2.20 -1.54 1.83
CA ILE A 23 -3.34 -2.37 2.24
C ILE A 23 -2.92 -3.40 3.29
N LEU A 24 -1.81 -4.10 3.07
CA LEU A 24 -1.23 -5.07 4.01
C LEU A 24 -0.75 -4.39 5.28
N LEU A 25 -0.25 -3.17 5.21
CA LEU A 25 0.18 -2.41 6.38
C LEU A 25 -1.03 -1.99 7.22
N ILE A 26 -2.08 -1.45 6.60
CA ILE A 26 -3.33 -1.09 7.28
C ILE A 26 -4.01 -2.35 7.86
N HIS A 27 -4.16 -3.39 7.05
CA HIS A 27 -4.87 -4.61 7.43
C HIS A 27 -4.06 -5.47 8.42
N GLY A 28 -2.75 -5.59 8.21
CA GLY A 28 -1.83 -6.26 9.13
C GLY A 28 -1.71 -5.52 10.45
N GLY A 29 -1.72 -4.18 10.42
CA GLY A 29 -1.85 -3.35 11.62
C GLY A 29 -3.13 -3.67 12.39
N LEU A 30 -4.28 -3.63 11.72
CA LEU A 30 -5.59 -3.97 12.31
C LEU A 30 -5.62 -5.38 12.89
N VAL A 31 -5.14 -6.40 12.17
CA VAL A 31 -5.12 -7.80 12.61
C VAL A 31 -4.21 -7.98 13.82
N SER A 32 -3.01 -7.38 13.80
CA SER A 32 -2.09 -7.40 14.94
C SER A 32 -2.74 -6.78 16.17
N PHE A 33 -3.54 -5.74 15.96
CA PHE A 33 -4.20 -5.03 17.03
C PHE A 33 -5.41 -5.78 17.59
N VAL A 34 -6.20 -6.46 16.76
CA VAL A 34 -7.26 -7.39 17.21
C VAL A 34 -6.66 -8.56 17.99
N LEU A 35 -5.50 -9.07 17.56
CA LEU A 35 -4.79 -10.12 18.26
C LEU A 35 -4.27 -9.65 19.62
N VAL A 36 -3.85 -8.40 19.72
CA VAL A 36 -3.45 -7.76 20.97
C VAL A 36 -4.65 -7.40 21.85
N ALA A 37 -5.81 -7.04 21.26
CA ALA A 37 -7.06 -6.78 21.98
C ALA A 37 -7.69 -8.04 22.58
N HIS A 38 -7.38 -9.24 22.06
CA HIS A 38 -7.70 -10.50 22.76
C HIS A 38 -6.99 -10.62 24.12
N LEU A 39 -5.98 -9.78 24.39
CA LEU A 39 -5.47 -9.58 25.74
C LEU A 39 -6.34 -8.50 26.42
N PRO A 40 -7.08 -8.83 27.50
CA PRO A 40 -8.10 -7.97 28.12
C PRO A 40 -7.56 -6.65 28.73
N MET A 41 -6.28 -6.34 28.53
CA MET A 41 -5.60 -5.16 29.01
C MET A 41 -5.49 -4.04 27.96
N LEU A 42 -5.76 -4.32 26.67
CA LEU A 42 -5.51 -3.39 25.55
C LEU A 42 -6.73 -3.04 24.68
N ASP A 43 -7.94 -3.43 25.07
CA ASP A 43 -9.19 -3.14 24.32
C ASP A 43 -9.35 -1.65 23.97
N THR A 44 -8.97 -0.75 24.88
CA THR A 44 -9.05 0.70 24.66
C THR A 44 -8.01 1.22 23.69
N SER A 45 -6.84 0.58 23.60
CA SER A 45 -5.84 0.95 22.60
C SER A 45 -6.36 0.60 21.20
N GLY A 46 -6.99 -0.57 21.08
CA GLY A 46 -7.75 -1.15 19.96
C GLY A 46 -8.50 -0.15 19.09
N GLU A 47 -9.46 0.50 19.72
CA GLU A 47 -10.34 1.46 19.06
C GLU A 47 -9.63 2.76 18.67
N ILE A 48 -8.71 3.23 19.51
CA ILE A 48 -7.99 4.51 19.27
C ILE A 48 -7.16 4.40 17.99
N CYS A 49 -6.42 3.31 17.79
CA CYS A 49 -5.60 3.17 16.57
C CYS A 49 -6.46 3.03 15.31
N SER A 50 -7.53 2.24 15.37
CA SER A 50 -8.48 2.11 14.26
C SER A 50 -9.10 3.47 13.89
N HIS A 51 -9.51 4.26 14.89
CA HIS A 51 -10.04 5.60 14.67
C HIS A 51 -9.00 6.53 14.03
N ARG A 52 -7.74 6.49 14.49
CA ARG A 52 -6.65 7.29 13.92
C ARG A 52 -6.33 6.94 12.47
N ILE A 53 -6.35 5.65 12.12
CA ILE A 53 -6.13 5.20 10.73
C ILE A 53 -7.28 5.66 9.83
N LEU A 54 -8.53 5.56 10.31
CA LEU A 54 -9.70 6.05 9.57
C LEU A 54 -9.69 7.57 9.41
N GLU A 55 -9.31 8.31 10.45
CA GLU A 55 -9.16 9.77 10.44
C GLU A 55 -8.06 10.20 9.45
N PHE A 56 -6.91 9.51 9.47
CA PHE A 56 -5.85 9.72 8.50
C PHE A 56 -6.33 9.49 7.06
N LEU A 57 -7.01 8.37 6.79
CA LEU A 57 -7.63 8.11 5.49
C LEU A 57 -8.67 9.18 5.10
N ALA A 58 -9.47 9.66 6.06
CA ALA A 58 -10.45 10.71 5.82
C ALA A 58 -9.80 12.05 5.44
N ILE A 59 -8.63 12.38 5.97
CA ILE A 59 -7.87 13.59 5.59
C ILE A 59 -7.53 13.57 4.09
N PHE A 60 -7.08 12.43 3.56
CA PHE A 60 -6.82 12.28 2.13
C PHE A 60 -8.10 12.11 1.31
N GLY A 61 -9.13 11.52 1.92
CA GLY A 61 -10.38 11.13 1.28
C GLY A 61 -11.50 12.16 1.29
N ASN A 62 -11.21 13.43 1.57
CA ASN A 62 -12.21 14.50 1.72
C ASN A 62 -13.33 14.13 2.72
N GLY A 63 -12.96 13.61 3.88
CA GLY A 63 -13.88 13.14 4.92
C GLY A 63 -14.40 11.71 4.72
N GLN A 64 -14.13 11.07 3.56
CA GLN A 64 -14.52 9.69 3.29
C GLN A 64 -13.30 8.75 3.33
N PRO A 65 -13.17 7.88 4.35
CA PRO A 65 -11.99 7.04 4.50
C PRO A 65 -11.70 6.13 3.31
N TRP A 66 -12.75 5.62 2.65
CA TRP A 66 -12.63 4.76 1.47
C TRP A 66 -11.94 5.46 0.30
N LEU A 67 -12.21 6.75 0.11
CA LEU A 67 -11.58 7.55 -0.94
C LEU A 67 -10.09 7.75 -0.64
N GLY A 68 -9.75 7.93 0.65
CA GLY A 68 -8.37 7.98 1.12
C GLY A 68 -7.59 6.72 0.80
N THR A 69 -8.20 5.54 1.00
CA THR A 69 -7.58 4.26 0.64
C THR A 69 -7.25 4.19 -0.86
N VAL A 70 -8.19 4.62 -1.71
CA VAL A 70 -8.02 4.62 -3.17
C VAL A 70 -6.90 5.57 -3.58
N ILE A 71 -6.84 6.77 -2.98
CA ILE A 71 -5.80 7.77 -3.28
C ILE A 71 -4.42 7.29 -2.85
N ILE A 72 -4.27 6.76 -1.63
CA ILE A 72 -3.01 6.24 -1.11
C ILE A 72 -2.55 5.05 -1.96
N GLY A 73 -3.46 4.11 -2.24
CA GLY A 73 -3.15 2.96 -3.11
C GLY A 73 -2.70 3.40 -4.50
N THR A 74 -3.41 4.34 -5.13
CA THR A 74 -3.07 4.85 -6.46
C THR A 74 -1.71 5.56 -6.47
N THR A 75 -1.41 6.34 -5.43
CA THR A 75 -0.12 7.05 -5.30
C THR A 75 1.04 6.07 -5.17
N PHE A 76 0.91 5.07 -4.29
CA PHE A 76 1.92 4.03 -4.12
C PHE A 76 2.11 3.19 -5.38
N SER A 77 1.02 2.83 -6.04
CA SER A 77 1.00 2.13 -7.32
C SER A 77 1.76 2.91 -8.41
N LEU A 78 1.56 4.22 -8.50
CA LEU A 78 2.23 5.10 -9.46
C LEU A 78 3.73 5.21 -9.17
N VAL A 79 4.11 5.40 -7.90
CA VAL A 79 5.51 5.44 -7.47
C VAL A 79 6.21 4.11 -7.75
N GLY A 80 5.58 2.97 -7.43
CA GLY A 80 6.11 1.63 -7.73
C GLY A 80 6.31 1.41 -9.23
N SER A 81 5.35 1.83 -10.04
CA SER A 81 5.44 1.77 -11.51
C SER A 81 6.60 2.61 -12.06
N LEU A 82 6.81 3.83 -11.54
CA LEU A 82 7.92 4.69 -11.94
C LEU A 82 9.28 4.08 -11.57
N PHE A 83 9.36 3.47 -10.38
CA PHE A 83 10.58 2.85 -9.88
C PHE A 83 10.98 1.62 -10.71
N ASP A 84 10.01 0.74 -11.03
CA ASP A 84 10.23 -0.43 -11.90
C ASP A 84 10.66 0.00 -13.32
N THR A 85 10.02 1.05 -13.83
CA THR A 85 10.38 1.64 -15.12
C THR A 85 11.81 2.16 -15.13
N TYR A 86 12.19 2.94 -14.11
CA TYR A 86 13.55 3.46 -13.98
C TYR A 86 14.59 2.33 -13.85
N ALA A 87 14.32 1.30 -13.05
CA ALA A 87 15.21 0.16 -12.87
C ALA A 87 15.45 -0.60 -14.18
N SER A 88 14.41 -0.81 -14.99
CA SER A 88 14.52 -1.43 -16.31
C SER A 88 15.34 -0.61 -17.29
N PHE A 89 15.12 0.71 -17.35
CA PHE A 89 15.94 1.61 -18.17
C PHE A 89 17.41 1.61 -17.75
N GLN A 90 17.69 1.63 -16.44
CA GLN A 90 19.04 1.58 -15.92
C GLN A 90 19.73 0.24 -16.27
N HIS A 91 19.02 -0.87 -16.17
CA HIS A 91 19.53 -2.21 -16.51
C HIS A 91 19.84 -2.35 -18.01
N GLN A 92 18.98 -1.80 -18.88
CA GLN A 92 19.24 -1.75 -20.33
C GLN A 92 20.42 -0.86 -20.68
N ARG A 93 20.69 0.21 -19.92
CA ARG A 93 21.83 1.12 -20.14
C ARG A 93 23.17 0.55 -19.69
N SER A 94 23.17 -0.43 -18.78
CA SER A 94 24.39 -1.09 -18.29
C SER A 94 24.77 -2.36 -19.06
N SER A 95 23.96 -2.78 -20.03
CA SER A 95 24.23 -3.91 -20.94
C SER A 95 24.69 -3.42 -22.30
#